data_AF-A0A7C3SFC5-F1
#
_entry.id   AF-A0A7C3SFC5-F1
#
_cell.length_a   1.000
_cell.length_b   1.000
_cell.length_c   1.000
_cell.angle_alpha   90.00
_cell.angle_beta   90.00
_cell.angle_gamma   90.00
#
_symmetry.space_group_name_H-M   'P 1'
#
loop_
_entity.id
_entity.type
_entity.pdbx_description
1 polymer ?
#
loop_
_entity_poly.entity_id
_entity_poly.type
_entity_poly.pdbx_seq_one_letter_code
_entity_poly.pdbx_strand_id
1 'polypeptide(L)'
;MTSHPMAALVAIAPLAVVFLLLVWRRWTARQVMPVGLGLTVLVGWLYWKIPWTQMAAAAVRGLVVTGELLYIIFGALLLLYVLKHSGAVATIRHGFERISPDRRVQAVIVAWAFGAFIEATSGFGTPAAVAGPLLVILGFPPMAAVVATLIIQSTPVSFGAVGTPIRIGVHRGLYQQASVAAFLRQYFLPEGSHSVSSAVATAAGPTGWTEALEGP
;
A
#
# COMPACT_ATOMS: atom_id res chain seq x y z
N MET A 1 12.39 0.98 -28.26
CA MET A 1 11.81 2.15 -27.57
C MET A 1 12.82 2.61 -26.55
N THR A 2 13.45 3.74 -26.79
CA THR A 2 14.49 4.33 -25.94
C THR A 2 13.94 4.57 -24.54
N SER A 3 14.50 3.88 -23.54
CA SER A 3 14.28 4.17 -22.13
C SER A 3 14.84 5.56 -21.85
N HIS A 4 14.00 6.59 -21.99
CA HIS A 4 14.42 7.95 -21.66
C HIS A 4 14.33 8.11 -20.15
N PRO A 5 15.45 8.09 -19.39
CA PRO A 5 15.43 8.37 -17.94
C PRO A 5 14.73 9.70 -17.64
N MET A 6 14.76 10.63 -18.58
CA MET A 6 14.04 11.90 -18.52
C MET A 6 12.52 11.73 -18.40
N ALA A 7 11.90 10.73 -19.05
CA ALA A 7 10.47 10.50 -18.92
C ALA A 7 10.09 10.05 -17.49
N ALA A 8 10.94 9.24 -16.86
CA ALA A 8 10.76 8.83 -15.46
C ALA A 8 10.92 10.01 -14.50
N LEU A 9 11.91 10.88 -14.75
CA LEU A 9 12.13 12.11 -13.97
C LEU A 9 10.97 13.11 -14.11
N VAL A 10 10.37 13.23 -15.30
CA VAL A 10 9.19 14.07 -15.51
C VAL A 10 7.96 13.45 -14.84
N ALA A 11 7.80 12.12 -14.90
CA ALA A 11 6.68 11.42 -14.26
C ALA A 11 6.70 11.50 -12.73
N ILE A 12 7.88 11.57 -12.10
CA ILE A 12 8.00 11.69 -10.64
C ILE A 12 7.78 13.14 -10.15
N ALA A 13 7.84 14.15 -11.04
CA ALA A 13 7.78 15.55 -10.64
C ALA A 13 6.52 15.92 -9.82
N PRO A 14 5.29 15.49 -10.19
CA PRO A 14 4.11 15.78 -9.36
C PRO A 14 4.20 15.19 -7.96
N LEU A 15 4.71 13.96 -7.83
CA LEU A 15 4.94 13.30 -6.55
C LEU A 15 5.99 14.02 -5.71
N ALA A 16 7.11 14.41 -6.32
CA ALA A 16 8.18 15.12 -5.64
C ALA A 16 7.70 16.48 -5.09
N VAL A 17 6.92 17.23 -5.88
CA VAL A 17 6.36 18.51 -5.43
C VAL A 17 5.37 18.31 -4.28
N VAL A 18 4.47 17.34 -4.38
CA VAL A 18 3.54 17.01 -3.29
C VAL A 18 4.30 16.63 -2.03
N PHE A 19 5.33 15.79 -2.14
CA PHE A 19 6.18 15.38 -1.03
C PHE A 19 6.88 16.58 -0.37
N LEU A 20 7.49 17.46 -1.17
CA LEU A 20 8.17 18.66 -0.65
C LEU A 20 7.20 19.61 0.06
N LEU A 21 6.00 19.81 -0.48
CA LEU A 21 4.99 20.66 0.14
C LEU A 21 4.48 20.07 1.47
N LEU A 22 4.31 18.75 1.56
CA LEU A 22 3.86 18.07 2.77
C LEU A 22 4.94 17.95 3.84
N VAL A 23 6.16 17.54 3.47
CA VAL A 23 7.22 17.21 4.43
C VAL A 23 8.03 18.44 4.82
N TRP A 24 8.51 19.19 3.82
CA TRP A 24 9.37 20.34 4.07
C TRP A 24 8.56 21.58 4.42
N ARG A 25 7.55 21.91 3.62
CA ARG A 25 6.71 23.09 3.84
C ARG A 25 5.58 22.87 4.86
N ARG A 26 5.33 21.62 5.25
CA ARG A 26 4.31 21.21 6.25
C ARG A 26 2.91 21.74 5.93
N TRP A 27 2.59 21.87 4.64
CA TRP A 27 1.24 22.25 4.21
C TRP A 27 0.25 21.13 4.49
N THR A 28 -1.02 21.50 4.70
CA THR A 28 -2.07 20.50 4.91
C THR A 28 -2.37 19.76 3.60
N ALA A 29 -2.68 18.47 3.67
CA ALA A 29 -3.01 17.68 2.48
C ALA A 29 -4.15 18.29 1.65
N ARG A 30 -5.13 18.93 2.30
CA ARG A 30 -6.22 19.66 1.64
C ARG A 30 -5.71 20.73 0.67
N GLN A 31 -4.62 21.41 1.02
CA GLN A 31 -4.03 22.46 0.18
C GLN A 31 -3.10 21.87 -0.90
N VAL A 32 -2.39 20.79 -0.58
CA VAL A 32 -1.38 20.20 -1.48
C VAL A 32 -2.01 19.36 -2.60
N MET A 33 -3.08 18.60 -2.31
CA MET A 33 -3.66 17.69 -3.30
C MET A 33 -4.16 18.39 -4.58
N PRO A 34 -4.84 19.56 -4.52
CA PRO A 34 -5.20 20.31 -5.72
C PRO A 34 -3.98 20.78 -6.54
N VAL A 35 -2.89 21.16 -5.86
CA VAL A 35 -1.63 21.53 -6.54
C VAL A 35 -1.04 20.33 -7.28
N GLY A 36 -1.04 19.15 -6.65
CA GLY A 36 -0.61 17.90 -7.29
C GLY A 36 -1.45 17.54 -8.52
N LEU A 37 -2.77 17.70 -8.44
CA LEU A 37 -3.67 17.48 -9.58
C LEU A 37 -3.35 18.46 -10.73
N GLY A 38 -3.24 19.75 -10.43
CA GLY A 38 -2.91 20.77 -11.43
C GLY A 38 -1.57 20.49 -12.11
N LEU A 39 -0.55 20.11 -11.33
CA LEU A 39 0.77 19.77 -11.85
C LEU A 39 0.74 18.49 -12.72
N THR A 40 -0.05 17.49 -12.33
CA THR A 40 -0.23 16.25 -13.11
C THR A 40 -0.90 16.54 -14.46
N VAL A 41 -1.94 17.37 -14.46
CA VAL A 41 -2.61 17.82 -15.69
C VAL A 41 -1.64 18.61 -16.58
N LEU A 42 -0.89 19.55 -16.00
CA LEU A 42 0.06 20.37 -16.73
C LEU A 42 1.16 19.52 -17.39
N VAL A 43 1.73 18.58 -16.64
CA VAL A 43 2.77 17.68 -17.14
C VAL A 43 2.21 16.71 -18.20
N GLY A 44 1.03 16.13 -17.97
CA GLY A 44 0.37 15.26 -18.93
C GLY A 44 0.04 15.97 -20.26
N TRP A 45 -0.38 17.23 -20.18
CA TRP A 45 -0.67 18.05 -21.34
C TRP A 45 0.59 18.50 -22.10
N LEU A 46 1.61 19.01 -21.39
CA LEU A 46 2.82 19.56 -22.03
C LEU A 46 3.76 18.47 -22.56
N TYR A 47 4.02 17.42 -21.79
CA TYR A 47 5.02 16.40 -22.15
C TYR A 47 4.41 15.26 -22.97
N TRP A 48 3.31 14.68 -22.48
CA TRP A 48 2.65 13.53 -23.14
C TRP A 48 1.56 13.93 -24.15
N LYS A 49 1.21 15.23 -24.24
CA LYS A 49 0.19 15.75 -25.17
C LYS A 49 -1.13 15.00 -25.09
N ILE A 50 -1.53 14.61 -23.88
CA ILE A 50 -2.76 13.84 -23.64
C ILE A 50 -3.96 14.69 -24.06
N PRO A 51 -4.95 14.13 -24.78
CA PRO A 51 -6.18 14.86 -25.13
C PRO A 51 -6.98 15.28 -23.89
N TRP A 52 -7.57 16.47 -23.92
CA TRP A 52 -8.39 17.00 -22.81
C TRP A 52 -9.53 16.08 -22.40
N THR A 53 -10.15 15.38 -23.35
CA THR A 53 -11.23 14.42 -23.09
C THR A 53 -10.77 13.26 -22.21
N GLN A 54 -9.56 12.73 -22.44
CA GLN A 54 -9.01 11.66 -21.62
C GLN A 54 -8.64 12.14 -20.21
N MET A 55 -8.09 13.35 -20.08
CA MET A 55 -7.78 13.94 -18.78
C MET A 55 -9.04 14.22 -17.97
N ALA A 56 -10.10 14.75 -18.61
CA ALA A 56 -11.40 14.96 -17.97
C ALA A 56 -12.04 13.63 -17.54
N ALA A 57 -12.00 12.60 -18.40
CA ALA A 57 -12.50 11.27 -18.06
C ALA A 57 -11.75 10.66 -16.86
N ALA A 58 -10.43 10.83 -16.79
CA ALA A 58 -9.63 10.38 -15.65
C ALA A 58 -10.01 11.13 -14.36
N ALA A 59 -10.25 12.44 -14.43
CA ALA A 59 -10.72 13.22 -13.29
C ALA A 59 -12.10 12.76 -12.78
N VAL A 60 -13.05 12.53 -13.69
CA VAL A 60 -14.38 11.98 -13.34
C VAL A 60 -14.25 10.59 -12.72
N ARG A 61 -13.40 9.72 -13.27
CA ARG A 61 -13.12 8.41 -12.67
C ARG A 61 -12.57 8.54 -11.25
N GLY A 62 -11.71 9.52 -11.00
CA GLY A 62 -11.21 9.83 -9.65
C GLY A 62 -12.33 10.23 -8.68
N LEU A 63 -13.32 10.99 -9.14
CA LEU A 63 -14.50 11.36 -8.33
C LEU A 63 -15.36 10.14 -7.99
N VAL A 64 -15.56 9.21 -8.94
CA VAL A 64 -16.28 7.95 -8.69
C VAL A 64 -15.59 7.13 -7.61
N VAL A 65 -14.26 6.93 -7.73
CA VAL A 65 -13.46 6.24 -6.71
C VAL A 65 -13.53 6.94 -5.35
N THR A 66 -13.56 8.27 -5.34
CA THR A 66 -13.74 9.04 -4.10
C THR A 66 -15.10 8.77 -3.46
N GLY A 67 -16.17 8.67 -4.26
CA GLY A 67 -17.50 8.32 -3.77
C GLY A 67 -17.55 6.93 -3.13
N GLU A 68 -16.90 5.94 -3.74
CA GLU A 68 -16.77 4.58 -3.19
C GLU A 68 -16.04 4.60 -1.83
N LEU A 69 -14.94 5.36 -1.72
CA LEU A 69 -14.21 5.53 -0.47
C LEU A 69 -15.06 6.21 0.61
N LEU A 70 -15.79 7.27 0.26
CA LEU A 70 -16.68 7.97 1.20
C LEU A 70 -17.79 7.05 1.73
N TYR A 71 -18.34 6.18 0.88
CA TYR A 71 -19.34 5.19 1.28
C TYR A 71 -18.78 4.20 2.31
N ILE A 72 -17.56 3.70 2.09
CA ILE A 72 -16.87 2.81 3.04
C ILE A 72 -16.57 3.53 4.36
N ILE A 73 -16.06 4.77 4.30
CA ILE A 73 -15.76 5.59 5.49
C ILE A 73 -17.04 5.86 6.29
N PHE A 74 -18.16 6.13 5.62
CA PHE A 74 -19.45 6.31 6.29
C PHE A 74 -19.84 5.07 7.10
N GLY A 75 -19.78 3.88 6.49
CA GLY A 75 -20.05 2.61 7.19
C GLY A 75 -19.10 2.37 8.37
N ALA A 76 -17.81 2.64 8.19
CA ALA A 76 -16.81 2.50 9.26
C ALA A 76 -17.04 3.47 10.42
N LEU A 77 -17.35 4.74 10.14
CA LEU A 77 -17.66 5.75 11.15
C LEU A 77 -18.95 5.43 11.89
N LEU A 78 -20.00 5.02 11.16
CA LEU A 78 -21.26 4.59 11.77
C LEU A 78 -21.02 3.44 12.75
N LEU A 79 -20.30 2.40 12.31
CA LEU A 79 -19.93 1.28 13.16
C LEU A 79 -19.09 1.72 14.38
N LEU A 80 -18.08 2.57 14.17
CA LEU A 80 -17.26 3.12 15.25
C LEU A 80 -18.11 3.86 16.29
N TYR A 81 -19.06 4.70 15.85
CA TYR A 81 -19.96 5.41 16.74
C TYR A 81 -20.89 4.45 17.48
N VAL A 82 -21.44 3.42 16.82
CA VAL A 82 -22.25 2.39 17.48
C VAL A 82 -21.44 1.66 18.56
N LEU A 83 -20.21 1.23 18.25
CA LEU A 83 -19.32 0.56 19.20
C LEU A 83 -18.94 1.46 20.39
N LYS A 84 -18.75 2.75 20.15
CA LYS A 84 -18.42 3.72 21.19
C LYS A 84 -19.60 3.91 22.16
N HIS A 85 -20.82 4.04 21.63
CA HIS A 85 -22.01 4.25 22.46
C HIS A 85 -22.49 2.96 23.15
N SER A 86 -22.22 1.78 22.59
CA SER A 86 -22.53 0.50 23.23
C SER A 86 -21.51 0.07 24.30
N GLY A 87 -20.40 0.79 24.46
CA GLY A 87 -19.32 0.43 25.39
C GLY A 87 -18.40 -0.69 24.89
N ALA A 88 -18.63 -1.24 23.69
CA ALA A 88 -17.84 -2.35 23.13
C ALA A 88 -16.36 -1.99 22.96
N VAL A 89 -16.02 -0.72 22.67
CA VAL A 89 -14.62 -0.25 22.59
C VAL A 89 -13.88 -0.46 23.92
N ALA A 90 -14.54 -0.22 25.05
CA ALA A 90 -13.94 -0.41 26.37
C ALA A 90 -13.70 -1.90 26.67
N THR A 91 -14.62 -2.77 26.26
CA THR A 91 -14.48 -4.23 26.38
C THR A 91 -13.28 -4.75 25.57
N ILE A 92 -13.12 -4.29 24.32
CA ILE A 92 -11.97 -4.66 23.48
C ILE A 92 -10.66 -4.23 24.16
N ARG A 93 -10.62 -3.01 24.70
CA ARG A 93 -9.45 -2.50 25.42
C ARG A 93 -9.09 -3.38 26.62
N HIS A 94 -10.05 -3.72 27.48
CA HIS A 94 -9.82 -4.58 28.63
C HIS A 94 -9.39 -6.00 28.25
N GLY A 95 -9.80 -6.48 27.07
CA GLY A 95 -9.32 -7.75 26.51
C GLY A 95 -7.80 -7.77 26.36
N PHE A 96 -7.21 -6.71 25.78
CA PHE A 96 -5.76 -6.64 25.55
C PHE A 96 -4.92 -6.52 26.83
N GLU A 97 -5.43 -5.84 27.85
CA GLU A 97 -4.76 -5.71 29.16
C GLU A 97 -4.57 -7.08 29.86
N ARG A 98 -5.43 -8.07 29.57
CA ARG A 98 -5.45 -9.37 30.26
C ARG A 98 -4.65 -10.47 29.59
N ILE A 99 -4.11 -10.24 28.38
CA ILE A 99 -3.47 -11.31 27.60
C ILE A 99 -2.08 -11.68 28.15
N SER A 100 -1.25 -10.68 28.45
CA SER A 100 0.08 -10.91 29.01
C SER A 100 0.55 -9.71 29.82
N PRO A 101 1.18 -9.93 30.99
CA PRO A 101 1.83 -8.86 31.75
C PRO A 101 3.18 -8.44 31.16
N ASP A 102 3.77 -9.24 30.25
CA ASP A 102 5.04 -8.89 29.61
C ASP A 102 4.83 -7.86 28.47
N ARG A 103 5.46 -6.70 28.61
CA ARG A 103 5.42 -5.60 27.65
C ARG A 103 5.98 -5.99 26.28
N ARG A 104 6.94 -6.92 26.22
CA ARG A 104 7.49 -7.41 24.95
C ARG A 104 6.44 -8.19 24.18
N VAL A 105 5.74 -9.09 24.88
CA VAL A 105 4.67 -9.91 24.31
C VAL A 105 3.49 -9.02 23.90
N GLN A 106 3.11 -8.03 24.72
CA GLN A 106 2.06 -7.07 24.35
C GLN A 106 2.41 -6.28 23.09
N ALA A 107 3.67 -5.84 22.92
CA ALA A 107 4.09 -5.14 21.71
C ALA A 107 3.94 -6.03 20.47
N VAL A 108 4.31 -7.31 20.54
CA VAL A 108 4.12 -8.27 19.43
C VAL A 108 2.63 -8.48 19.15
N ILE A 109 1.80 -8.68 20.19
CA ILE A 109 0.37 -8.93 19.98
C ILE A 109 -0.33 -7.71 19.38
N VAL A 110 -0.03 -6.51 19.87
CA VAL A 110 -0.75 -5.29 19.47
C VAL A 110 -0.16 -4.67 18.20
N ALA A 111 1.15 -4.40 18.16
CA ALA A 111 1.75 -3.74 17.00
C ALA A 111 1.95 -4.68 15.82
N TRP A 112 2.34 -5.94 16.08
CA TRP A 112 2.58 -6.92 15.01
C TRP A 112 1.31 -7.66 14.61
N ALA A 113 0.76 -8.52 15.47
CA ALA A 113 -0.34 -9.40 15.08
C ALA A 113 -1.63 -8.61 14.78
N PHE A 114 -2.09 -7.81 15.73
CA PHE A 114 -3.31 -7.00 15.56
C PHE A 114 -3.12 -5.92 14.50
N GLY A 115 -1.99 -5.21 14.50
CA GLY A 115 -1.66 -4.24 13.46
C GLY A 115 -1.69 -4.85 12.06
N ALA A 116 -0.96 -5.95 11.82
CA ALA A 116 -0.94 -6.61 10.52
C ALA A 116 -2.32 -7.12 10.09
N PHE A 117 -3.14 -7.65 11.01
CA PHE A 117 -4.51 -8.08 10.71
C PHE A 117 -5.40 -6.91 10.26
N ILE A 118 -5.33 -5.77 10.96
CA ILE A 118 -6.09 -4.58 10.59
C ILE A 118 -5.58 -4.00 9.26
N GLU A 119 -4.28 -4.02 8.99
CA GLU A 119 -3.76 -3.61 7.68
C GLU A 119 -4.25 -4.52 6.56
N ALA A 120 -4.21 -5.84 6.75
CA ALA A 120 -4.65 -6.80 5.75
C ALA A 120 -6.13 -6.61 5.37
N THR A 121 -6.98 -6.24 6.33
CA THR A 121 -8.41 -6.00 6.12
C THR A 121 -8.72 -4.59 5.59
N SER A 122 -7.94 -3.58 5.96
CA SER A 122 -8.17 -2.18 5.57
C SER A 122 -7.35 -1.73 4.36
N GLY A 123 -6.03 -1.91 4.37
CA GLY A 123 -5.07 -1.60 3.29
C GLY A 123 -4.66 -0.14 3.14
N PHE A 124 -4.87 0.70 4.16
CA PHE A 124 -4.65 2.15 4.06
C PHE A 124 -3.82 2.73 5.22
N GLY A 125 -2.92 1.95 5.83
CA GLY A 125 -2.08 2.46 6.91
C GLY A 125 -2.83 2.62 8.25
N THR A 126 -3.94 1.90 8.41
CA THR A 126 -4.83 2.00 9.57
C THR A 126 -4.17 1.66 10.92
N PRO A 127 -3.18 0.74 11.02
CA PRO A 127 -2.56 0.40 12.30
C PRO A 127 -1.84 1.55 12.99
N ALA A 128 -1.26 2.51 12.26
CA ALA A 128 -0.66 3.69 12.86
C ALA A 128 -1.70 4.54 13.62
N ALA A 129 -2.95 4.57 13.14
CA ALA A 129 -4.05 5.30 13.75
C ALA A 129 -4.73 4.54 14.91
N VAL A 130 -4.59 3.21 14.99
CA VAL A 130 -5.31 2.36 15.96
C VAL A 130 -4.36 1.69 16.96
N ALA A 131 -3.37 0.92 16.48
CA ALA A 131 -2.44 0.18 17.33
C ALA A 131 -1.51 1.12 18.13
N GLY A 132 -1.13 2.25 17.54
CA GLY A 132 -0.28 3.27 18.20
C GLY A 132 -0.93 3.81 19.47
N PRO A 133 -2.12 4.44 19.38
CA PRO A 133 -2.86 4.89 20.56
C PRO A 133 -3.15 3.76 21.56
N LEU A 134 -3.45 2.54 21.10
CA LEU A 134 -3.69 1.40 21.99
C LEU A 134 -2.46 1.05 22.83
N LEU A 135 -1.26 1.03 22.25
CA LEU A 135 -0.02 0.83 23.02
C LEU A 135 0.24 1.94 24.05
N VAL A 136 -0.07 3.20 23.71
CA VAL A 136 0.05 4.32 24.66
C VAL A 136 -0.90 4.12 25.84
N ILE A 137 -2.13 3.68 25.56
CA ILE A 137 -3.13 3.35 26.59
C ILE A 137 -2.67 2.18 27.49
N LEU A 138 -1.95 1.20 26.93
CA LEU A 138 -1.32 0.10 27.67
C LEU A 138 -0.04 0.54 28.43
N GLY A 139 0.27 1.84 28.44
CA GLY A 139 1.31 2.46 29.24
C GLY A 139 2.69 2.54 28.59
N PHE A 140 2.83 2.17 27.31
CA PHE A 140 4.11 2.29 26.60
C PHE A 140 4.49 3.76 26.45
N PRO A 141 5.80 4.10 26.47
CA PRO A 141 6.25 5.44 26.15
C PRO A 141 5.71 5.87 24.78
N PRO A 142 5.08 7.05 24.65
CA PRO A 142 4.40 7.45 23.42
C PRO A 142 5.27 7.37 22.17
N MET A 143 6.53 7.78 22.28
CA MET A 143 7.47 7.70 21.17
C MET A 143 7.81 6.26 20.78
N ALA A 144 7.98 5.36 21.75
CA ALA A 144 8.24 3.96 21.49
C ALA A 144 7.03 3.28 20.83
N ALA A 145 5.82 3.60 21.27
CA ALA A 145 4.58 3.11 20.66
C ALA A 145 4.45 3.54 19.19
N VAL A 146 4.64 4.83 18.91
CA VAL A 146 4.58 5.37 17.55
C VAL A 146 5.67 4.77 16.66
N VAL A 147 6.92 4.76 17.11
CA VAL A 147 8.04 4.22 16.33
C VAL A 147 7.85 2.71 16.08
N ALA A 148 7.49 1.93 17.10
CA ALA A 148 7.27 0.50 16.95
C ALA A 148 6.15 0.21 15.94
N THR A 149 5.00 0.89 16.07
CA THR A 149 3.88 0.69 15.15
C THR A 149 4.20 1.13 13.73
N LEU A 150 4.89 2.25 13.52
CA LEU A 150 5.28 2.70 12.18
C LEU A 150 6.32 1.77 11.52
N ILE A 151 7.30 1.29 12.28
CA ILE A 151 8.30 0.35 11.76
C ILE A 151 7.63 -0.98 11.40
N ILE A 152 6.89 -1.57 12.34
CA ILE A 152 6.22 -2.86 12.16
C ILE A 152 5.22 -2.80 11.01
N GLN A 153 4.51 -1.68 10.87
CA GLN A 153 3.58 -1.44 9.77
C GLN A 153 4.21 -1.57 8.39
N SER A 154 5.52 -1.36 8.24
CA SER A 154 6.19 -1.47 6.94
C SER A 154 6.17 -2.89 6.36
N THR A 155 5.98 -3.92 7.19
CA THR A 155 5.90 -5.33 6.75
C THR A 155 4.54 -5.72 6.15
N PRO A 156 3.39 -5.51 6.81
CA PRO A 156 2.09 -5.94 6.30
C PRO A 156 1.51 -5.09 5.17
N VAL A 157 2.02 -3.87 4.91
CA VAL A 157 1.48 -2.96 3.89
C VAL A 157 1.40 -3.60 2.51
N SER A 158 2.37 -4.43 2.13
CA SER A 158 2.35 -5.16 0.85
C SER A 158 1.13 -6.10 0.72
N PHE A 159 0.60 -6.58 1.84
CA PHE A 159 -0.54 -7.49 1.93
C PHE A 159 -1.86 -6.76 2.27
N GLY A 160 -1.83 -5.43 2.38
CA GLY A 160 -2.99 -4.62 2.71
C GLY A 160 -4.15 -4.75 1.71
N ALA A 161 -5.39 -4.58 2.20
CA ALA A 161 -6.62 -4.75 1.43
C ALA A 161 -6.62 -6.06 0.61
N VAL A 162 -6.36 -7.18 1.30
CA VAL A 162 -6.31 -8.53 0.70
C VAL A 162 -5.28 -8.62 -0.43
N GLY A 163 -4.10 -8.01 -0.21
CA GLY A 163 -2.98 -8.01 -1.15
C GLY A 163 -3.17 -7.10 -2.36
N THR A 164 -3.99 -6.06 -2.27
CA THR A 164 -4.20 -5.11 -3.38
C THR A 164 -2.89 -4.50 -3.93
N PRO A 165 -1.89 -4.09 -3.10
CA PRO A 165 -0.62 -3.58 -3.62
C PRO A 165 0.14 -4.59 -4.48
N ILE A 166 0.15 -5.88 -4.10
CA ILE A 166 0.79 -6.94 -4.90
C ILE A 166 -0.07 -7.29 -6.12
N ARG A 167 -1.36 -7.57 -5.91
CA ARG A 167 -2.30 -8.06 -6.94
C ARG A 167 -2.63 -7.05 -8.01
N ILE A 168 -2.65 -5.77 -7.67
CA ILE A 168 -2.99 -4.68 -8.60
C ILE A 168 -1.74 -3.88 -8.92
N GLY A 169 -1.00 -3.43 -7.92
CA GLY A 169 0.19 -2.59 -8.13
C GLY A 169 1.30 -3.33 -8.85
N VAL A 170 1.87 -4.37 -8.22
CA VAL A 170 2.99 -5.13 -8.79
C VAL A 170 2.56 -5.92 -10.02
N HIS A 171 1.44 -6.64 -9.97
CA HIS A 171 0.97 -7.46 -11.09
C HIS A 171 0.74 -6.61 -12.35
N ARG A 172 0.00 -5.49 -12.29
CA ARG A 172 -0.19 -4.63 -13.48
C ARG A 172 1.11 -3.95 -13.92
N GLY A 173 2.03 -3.74 -12.99
CA GLY A 173 3.36 -3.19 -13.24
C GLY A 173 4.34 -4.16 -13.89
N LEU A 174 4.05 -5.47 -13.95
CA LEU A 174 4.97 -6.46 -14.51
C LEU A 174 4.32 -7.34 -15.59
N TYR A 175 3.04 -7.66 -15.44
CA TYR A 175 2.33 -8.59 -16.31
C TYR A 175 2.05 -7.96 -17.68
N GLN A 176 2.34 -8.72 -18.74
CA GLN A 176 2.20 -8.29 -20.15
C GLN A 176 2.92 -6.99 -20.52
N GLN A 177 3.96 -6.60 -19.78
CA GLN A 177 4.79 -5.48 -20.17
C GLN A 177 5.81 -5.89 -21.23
N ALA A 178 5.82 -5.15 -22.34
CA ALA A 178 6.75 -5.39 -23.45
C ALA A 178 8.23 -5.30 -23.01
N SER A 179 8.54 -4.41 -22.06
CA SER A 179 9.88 -4.27 -21.47
C SER A 179 10.30 -5.50 -20.68
N VAL A 180 9.41 -6.03 -19.83
CA VAL A 180 9.66 -7.24 -19.04
C VAL A 180 9.78 -8.45 -19.95
N ALA A 181 8.91 -8.59 -20.94
CA ALA A 181 8.98 -9.66 -21.93
C ALA A 181 10.28 -9.62 -22.76
N ALA A 182 10.74 -8.43 -23.15
CA ALA A 182 12.02 -8.26 -23.85
C ALA A 182 13.22 -8.62 -22.95
N PHE A 183 13.21 -8.20 -21.69
CA PHE A 183 14.24 -8.56 -20.71
C PHE A 183 14.30 -10.08 -20.48
N LEU A 184 13.16 -10.72 -20.25
CA LEU A 184 13.09 -12.17 -20.08
C LEU A 184 13.57 -12.90 -21.35
N ARG A 185 13.24 -12.40 -22.55
CA ARG A 185 13.75 -12.96 -23.81
C ARG A 185 15.27 -12.87 -23.93
N GLN A 186 15.86 -11.76 -23.48
CA GLN A 186 17.29 -11.52 -23.61
C GLN A 186 18.14 -12.35 -22.64
N TYR A 187 17.63 -12.58 -21.43
CA TYR A 187 18.42 -13.19 -20.35
C TYR A 187 17.96 -14.59 -19.92
N PHE A 188 16.70 -14.97 -20.21
CA PHE A 188 16.09 -16.18 -19.66
C PHE A 188 15.41 -17.10 -20.69
N LEU A 189 15.18 -16.66 -21.95
CA LEU A 189 14.57 -17.50 -22.99
C LEU A 189 15.59 -17.87 -24.07
N PRO A 190 15.83 -19.18 -24.35
CA PRO A 190 16.56 -19.58 -25.53
C PRO A 190 15.78 -19.22 -26.81
N GLU A 191 16.49 -18.95 -27.91
CA GLU A 191 15.87 -18.70 -29.21
C GLU A 191 14.93 -19.85 -29.60
N GLY A 192 13.62 -19.56 -29.71
CA GLY A 192 12.59 -20.51 -30.14
C GLY A 192 11.45 -20.80 -29.15
N SER A 193 11.52 -20.36 -27.88
CA SER A 193 10.42 -20.58 -26.93
C SER A 193 9.33 -19.51 -27.07
N HIS A 194 8.15 -19.90 -27.56
CA HIS A 194 7.02 -19.00 -27.82
C HIS A 194 6.13 -18.69 -26.59
N SER A 195 6.41 -19.26 -25.41
CA SER A 195 5.64 -18.97 -24.19
C SER A 195 6.55 -18.66 -22.99
N VAL A 196 6.11 -17.70 -22.17
CA VAL A 196 6.77 -17.35 -20.90
C VAL A 196 6.62 -18.48 -19.86
N SER A 197 5.59 -19.32 -20.01
CA SER A 197 5.33 -20.45 -19.11
C SER A 197 6.36 -21.56 -19.21
N SER A 198 6.87 -21.88 -20.41
CA SER A 198 7.85 -22.96 -20.59
C SER A 198 9.21 -22.61 -20.02
N ALA A 199 9.51 -21.32 -19.90
CA ALA A 199 10.78 -20.80 -19.44
C ALA A 199 10.93 -20.66 -17.94
N VAL A 200 9.84 -20.27 -17.25
CA VAL A 200 9.80 -20.32 -15.79
C VAL A 200 9.93 -21.78 -15.33
N ALA A 201 9.33 -22.73 -16.07
CA ALA A 201 9.49 -24.16 -15.82
C ALA A 201 10.92 -24.67 -16.08
N THR A 202 11.65 -24.13 -17.07
CA THR A 202 13.05 -24.52 -17.33
C THR A 202 14.05 -23.84 -16.40
N ALA A 203 13.81 -22.58 -16.00
CA ALA A 203 14.66 -21.86 -15.06
C ALA A 203 14.49 -22.34 -13.60
N ALA A 204 13.34 -22.90 -13.25
CA ALA A 204 13.09 -23.45 -11.91
C ALA A 204 13.75 -24.81 -11.65
N GLY A 205 14.21 -25.51 -12.70
CA GLY A 205 14.74 -26.87 -12.61
C GLY A 205 13.72 -27.88 -12.03
N PRO A 206 13.95 -29.20 -12.17
CA PRO A 206 13.06 -30.21 -11.59
C PRO A 206 13.06 -30.25 -10.05
N THR A 207 13.93 -29.49 -9.37
CA THR A 207 14.31 -29.73 -7.97
C THR A 207 14.15 -28.54 -7.02
N GLY A 208 13.57 -27.41 -7.46
CA GLY A 208 13.59 -26.18 -6.65
C GLY A 208 12.49 -25.99 -5.61
N TRP A 209 11.32 -26.63 -5.76
CA TRP A 209 10.12 -26.25 -4.98
C TRP A 209 9.35 -27.41 -4.34
N THR A 210 9.61 -28.65 -4.74
CA THR A 210 8.90 -29.83 -4.19
C THR A 210 9.52 -30.33 -2.89
N GLU A 211 10.84 -30.21 -2.70
CA GLU A 211 11.53 -30.69 -1.48
C GLU A 211 11.36 -29.77 -0.25
N ALA A 212 10.85 -28.54 -0.43
CA ALA A 212 10.65 -27.62 0.69
C ALA A 212 9.31 -27.81 1.44
N LEU A 213 8.37 -28.60 0.87
CA LEU A 213 7.05 -28.85 1.47
C LEU A 213 6.87 -30.28 1.99
N GLU A 214 7.81 -31.17 1.70
CA GLU A 214 7.87 -32.51 2.28
C GLU A 214 9.15 -32.59 3.12
N GLY A 215 9.03 -32.19 4.39
CA GLY A 215 10.04 -32.54 5.40
C GLY A 215 10.07 -34.06 5.63
N PRO A 216 11.11 -34.59 6.29
CA PRO A 216 11.18 -36.01 6.62
C PRO A 216 10.01 -36.47 7.48
#